data_AF-A0A254RCS4-F1
#
_entry.id   AF-A0A254RCS4-F1
#
_cell.length_a   1.000
_cell.length_b   1.000
_cell.length_c   1.000
_cell.angle_alpha   90.00
_cell.angle_beta   90.00
_cell.angle_gamma   90.00
#
_symmetry.space_group_name_H-M   'P 1'
#
loop_
_entity.id
_entity.type
_entity.pdbx_description
1 polymer ?
#
loop_
_entity_poly.entity_id
_entity_poly.type
_entity_poly.pdbx_seq_one_letter_code
_entity_poly.pdbx_strand_id
1 'polypeptide(L)'
;MKQLATHPQEINMDQRLSTISDLMNEMGVEKETAKQVTENIKNYSISQNLTILRARANFSQSEMAKKMKTSQSFISKLESASNDQIKVDDMCAFLAALGYETTITISKPQNIAQKIKASYCQLVDLVKELQKYAVNDEAILEGIAGFETEAARNVLDLASMLIESSSAKLDKIHPRQEPRIILQNENVNRP
;
A
#
# COMPACT_ATOMS: atom_id res chain seq x y z
N MET A 1 42.50 39.36 24.65
CA MET A 1 41.49 38.45 25.21
C MET A 1 40.12 38.85 24.65
N LYS A 2 39.64 38.14 23.63
CA LYS A 2 38.24 38.22 23.18
C LYS A 2 37.61 36.88 23.51
N GLN A 3 36.64 36.88 24.42
CA GLN A 3 35.89 35.70 24.82
C GLN A 3 35.06 35.20 23.62
N LEU A 4 35.24 33.93 23.26
CA LEU A 4 34.31 33.22 22.40
C LEU A 4 33.04 32.94 23.22
N ALA A 5 31.94 33.61 22.89
CA ALA A 5 30.62 33.21 23.34
C ALA A 5 30.13 32.08 22.44
N THR A 6 30.23 30.85 22.92
CA THR A 6 29.46 29.71 22.43
C THR A 6 27.98 29.97 22.72
N HIS A 7 27.19 30.21 21.68
CA HIS A 7 25.73 30.11 21.76
C HIS A 7 25.33 28.71 21.28
N PRO A 8 24.76 27.85 22.16
CA PRO A 8 24.15 26.61 21.74
C PRO A 8 22.87 26.95 20.97
N GLN A 9 22.78 26.50 19.73
CA GLN A 9 21.52 26.51 18.97
C GLN A 9 20.57 25.53 19.68
N GLU A 10 19.45 26.04 20.20
CA GLU A 10 18.36 25.25 20.75
C GLU A 10 17.82 24.29 19.69
N ILE A 11 17.83 23.00 20.02
CA ILE A 11 17.25 21.94 19.18
C ILE A 11 15.74 22.05 19.31
N ASN A 12 15.08 22.54 18.26
CA ASN A 12 13.63 22.51 18.13
C ASN A 12 13.19 21.07 17.82
N MET A 13 12.82 20.33 18.87
CA MET A 13 12.42 18.91 18.87
C MET A 13 11.08 18.60 18.15
N ASP A 14 10.47 19.54 17.43
CA ASP A 14 9.13 19.37 16.85
C ASP A 14 9.12 19.07 15.33
N GLN A 15 10.29 18.99 14.69
CA GLN A 15 10.40 18.45 13.33
C GLN A 15 10.60 16.93 13.40
N ARG A 16 9.54 16.16 13.15
CA ARG A 16 9.65 14.70 13.00
C ARG A 16 10.54 14.40 11.79
N LEU A 17 11.80 14.05 12.04
CA LEU A 17 12.68 13.46 11.04
C LEU A 17 12.04 12.13 10.60
N SER A 18 11.53 12.10 9.37
CA SER A 18 10.82 10.93 8.84
C SER A 18 11.74 10.02 8.03
N THR A 19 12.86 10.56 7.54
CA THR A 19 13.79 9.85 6.68
C THR A 19 15.24 10.01 7.14
N ILE A 20 16.07 9.03 6.77
CA ILE A 20 17.52 9.07 7.00
C ILE A 20 18.15 10.29 6.30
N SER A 21 17.61 10.70 5.15
CA SER A 21 18.07 11.92 4.47
C SER A 21 17.81 13.19 5.30
N ASP A 22 16.69 13.28 6.01
CA ASP A 22 16.39 14.42 6.90
C ASP A 22 17.42 14.50 8.03
N LEU A 23 17.72 13.35 8.66
CA LEU A 23 18.74 13.24 9.71
C LEU A 23 20.14 13.62 9.21
N MET A 24 20.54 13.15 8.03
CA MET A 24 21.85 13.46 7.46
C MET A 24 22.01 14.94 7.11
N ASN A 25 20.93 15.58 6.63
CA ASN A 25 20.92 17.01 6.37
C ASN A 25 21.07 17.82 7.67
N GLU A 26 20.40 17.41 8.75
CA GLU A 26 20.52 18.06 10.06
C GLU A 26 21.92 17.87 10.68
N MET A 27 22.52 16.70 10.49
CA MET A 27 23.91 16.42 10.92
C MET A 27 24.97 17.15 10.07
N GLY A 28 24.58 17.94 9.06
CA GLY A 28 25.50 18.68 8.21
C GLY A 28 26.34 17.81 7.28
N VAL A 29 25.87 16.59 6.96
CA VAL A 29 26.54 15.71 6.01
C VAL A 29 26.50 16.33 4.61
N GLU A 30 27.61 16.23 3.88
CA GLU A 30 27.69 16.71 2.51
C GLU A 30 26.60 16.05 1.63
N LYS A 31 25.94 16.86 0.78
CA LYS A 31 24.83 16.40 -0.08
C LYS A 31 25.17 15.19 -0.94
N GLU A 32 26.39 15.11 -1.47
CA GLU A 32 26.83 13.99 -2.29
C GLU A 32 26.96 12.71 -1.45
N THR A 33 27.52 12.82 -0.24
CA THR A 33 27.58 11.70 0.72
C THR A 33 26.18 11.25 1.15
N ALA A 34 25.28 12.19 1.44
CA ALA A 34 23.89 11.87 1.79
C ALA A 34 23.13 11.16 0.66
N LYS A 35 23.38 11.57 -0.59
CA LYS A 35 22.82 10.94 -1.78
C LYS A 35 23.33 9.51 -1.95
N GLN A 36 24.65 9.29 -1.84
CA GLN A 36 25.26 7.96 -1.94
C GLN A 36 24.74 6.99 -0.87
N VAL A 37 24.59 7.46 0.38
CA VAL A 37 24.00 6.64 1.45
C VAL A 37 22.54 6.29 1.14
N THR A 38 21.76 7.25 0.66
CA THR A 38 20.34 7.01 0.29
C THR A 38 20.22 6.02 -0.87
N GLU A 39 21.10 6.11 -1.87
CA GLU A 39 21.17 5.16 -2.99
C GLU A 39 21.59 3.77 -2.52
N ASN A 40 22.57 3.67 -1.62
CA ASN A 40 22.96 2.40 -1.01
C ASN A 40 21.79 1.77 -0.24
N ILE A 41 21.07 2.52 0.59
CA ILE A 41 19.90 2.00 1.31
C ILE A 41 18.86 1.45 0.32
N LYS A 42 18.58 2.19 -0.76
CA LYS A 42 17.66 1.72 -1.80
C LYS A 42 18.16 0.43 -2.45
N ASN A 43 19.45 0.35 -2.77
CA ASN A 43 20.06 -0.79 -3.45
C ASN A 43 20.09 -2.08 -2.61
N TYR A 44 19.99 -2.01 -1.29
CA TYR A 44 19.97 -3.18 -0.39
C TYR A 44 18.62 -3.38 0.31
N SER A 45 17.58 -2.66 -0.11
CA SER A 45 16.28 -2.68 0.57
C SER A 45 15.62 -4.07 0.59
N ILE A 46 15.77 -4.88 -0.45
CA ILE A 46 15.20 -6.24 -0.48
C ILE A 46 15.92 -7.13 0.54
N SER A 47 17.25 -7.18 0.53
CA SER A 47 18.03 -8.03 1.43
C SER A 47 17.88 -7.63 2.90
N GLN A 48 17.76 -6.33 3.19
CA GLN A 48 17.40 -5.83 4.51
C GLN A 48 16.02 -6.31 4.96
N ASN A 49 15.02 -6.24 4.08
CA ASN A 49 13.67 -6.74 4.39
C ASN A 49 13.65 -8.25 4.64
N LEU A 50 14.39 -9.05 3.85
CA LEU A 50 14.51 -10.49 4.08
C LEU A 50 15.12 -10.79 5.46
N THR A 51 16.17 -10.05 5.83
CA THR A 51 16.81 -10.16 7.16
C THR A 51 15.83 -9.83 8.28
N ILE A 52 15.06 -8.76 8.13
CA ILE A 52 14.04 -8.35 9.11
C ILE A 52 12.96 -9.43 9.22
N LEU A 53 12.46 -9.96 8.11
CA LEU A 53 11.43 -11.01 8.12
C LEU A 53 11.93 -12.28 8.81
N ARG A 54 13.17 -12.72 8.51
CA ARG A 54 13.79 -13.85 9.20
C ARG A 54 13.90 -13.60 10.71
N ALA A 55 14.39 -12.43 11.10
CA ALA A 55 14.55 -12.07 12.50
C ALA A 55 13.21 -12.03 13.24
N ARG A 56 12.15 -11.50 12.60
CA ARG A 56 10.78 -11.51 13.15
C ARG A 56 10.21 -12.91 13.30
N ALA A 57 10.63 -13.84 12.46
CA ALA A 57 10.30 -15.26 12.57
C ALA A 57 11.21 -16.01 13.57
N ASN A 58 12.11 -15.33 14.28
CA ASN A 58 13.06 -15.88 15.26
C ASN A 58 13.99 -16.98 14.71
N PHE A 59 14.30 -16.94 13.41
CA PHE A 59 15.27 -17.85 12.82
C PHE A 59 16.65 -17.21 12.78
N SER A 60 17.69 -17.95 13.14
CA SER A 60 19.06 -17.65 12.75
C SER A 60 19.31 -17.97 11.27
N GLN A 61 20.42 -17.50 10.70
CA GLN A 61 20.78 -17.83 9.32
C GLN A 61 20.97 -19.34 9.12
N SER A 62 21.48 -20.06 10.12
CA SER A 62 21.70 -21.51 10.03
C SER A 62 20.39 -22.30 10.07
N GLU A 63 19.40 -21.85 10.87
CA GLU A 63 18.07 -22.44 10.89
C GLU A 63 17.30 -22.17 9.61
N MET A 64 17.37 -20.94 9.10
CA MET A 64 16.78 -20.60 7.80
C MET A 64 17.38 -21.43 6.68
N ALA A 65 18.70 -21.61 6.68
CA ALA A 65 19.40 -22.45 5.72
C ALA A 65 18.90 -23.90 5.76
N LYS A 66 18.75 -24.49 6.96
CA LYS A 66 18.18 -25.82 7.14
C LYS A 66 16.76 -25.91 6.57
N LYS A 67 15.93 -24.89 6.83
CA LYS A 67 14.54 -24.86 6.36
C LYS A 67 14.43 -24.77 4.84
N MET A 68 15.29 -23.96 4.22
CA MET A 68 15.41 -23.84 2.76
C MET A 68 16.21 -24.98 2.11
N LYS A 69 16.77 -25.92 2.89
CA LYS A 69 17.68 -26.98 2.41
C LYS A 69 18.88 -26.43 1.62
N THR A 70 19.43 -25.32 2.09
CA THR A 70 20.58 -24.62 1.50
C THR A 70 21.70 -24.43 2.54
N SER A 71 22.79 -23.78 2.14
CA SER A 71 23.91 -23.46 3.02
C SER A 71 23.67 -22.16 3.80
N GLN A 72 24.26 -22.03 4.98
CA GLN A 72 24.23 -20.76 5.73
C GLN A 72 24.88 -19.62 4.93
N SER A 73 25.93 -19.92 4.16
CA SER A 73 26.60 -18.92 3.31
C SER A 73 25.70 -18.42 2.19
N PHE A 74 24.78 -19.23 1.69
CA PHE A 74 23.75 -18.78 0.76
C PHE A 74 22.79 -17.76 1.41
N ILE A 75 22.30 -18.05 2.62
CA ILE A 75 21.44 -17.11 3.37
C ILE A 75 22.19 -15.81 3.63
N SER A 76 23.44 -15.89 4.09
CA SER A 76 24.27 -14.70 4.33
C SER A 76 24.46 -13.88 3.05
N LYS A 77 24.69 -14.52 1.90
CA LYS A 77 24.83 -13.82 0.62
C LYS A 77 23.53 -13.14 0.21
N LEU A 78 22.40 -13.82 0.37
CA LEU A 78 21.09 -13.27 0.03
C LEU A 78 20.73 -12.06 0.90
N GLU A 79 21.04 -12.12 2.19
CA GLU A 79 20.81 -11.04 3.16
C GLU A 79 21.78 -9.86 3.05
N SER A 80 22.85 -10.01 2.27
CA SER A 80 23.80 -8.93 1.98
C SER A 80 23.84 -8.56 0.49
N ALA A 81 22.98 -9.13 -0.34
CA ALA A 81 22.97 -8.90 -1.79
C ALA A 81 22.32 -7.55 -2.12
N SER A 82 22.81 -6.90 -3.18
CA SER A 82 22.10 -5.79 -3.80
C SER A 82 20.87 -6.29 -4.56
N ASN A 83 19.87 -5.42 -4.75
CA ASN A 83 18.57 -5.79 -5.32
C ASN A 83 18.69 -6.44 -6.71
N ASP A 84 19.68 -6.07 -7.51
CA ASP A 84 19.95 -6.61 -8.85
C ASP A 84 20.59 -8.01 -8.83
N GLN A 85 21.18 -8.42 -7.70
CA GLN A 85 21.79 -9.73 -7.51
C GLN A 85 20.80 -10.76 -6.96
N ILE A 86 19.65 -10.32 -6.46
CA ILE A 86 18.63 -11.20 -5.87
C ILE A 86 17.75 -11.76 -6.99
N LYS A 87 17.79 -13.08 -7.17
CA LYS A 87 16.88 -13.75 -8.09
C LYS A 87 15.49 -13.82 -7.47
N VAL A 88 14.47 -13.68 -8.32
CA VAL A 88 13.07 -13.82 -7.92
C VAL A 88 12.82 -15.19 -7.29
N ASP A 89 13.39 -16.26 -7.84
CA ASP A 89 13.24 -17.62 -7.31
C ASP A 89 13.81 -17.75 -5.88
N ASP A 90 15.00 -17.22 -5.65
CA ASP A 90 15.64 -17.24 -4.32
C ASP A 90 14.80 -16.46 -3.28
N MET A 91 14.26 -15.32 -3.68
CA MET A 91 13.36 -14.50 -2.84
C MET A 91 12.06 -15.25 -2.52
N CYS A 92 11.40 -15.83 -3.54
CA CYS A 92 10.17 -16.60 -3.36
C CYS A 92 10.40 -17.82 -2.47
N ALA A 93 11.49 -18.56 -2.66
CA ALA A 93 11.85 -19.71 -1.83
C ALA A 93 12.11 -19.30 -0.37
N PHE A 94 12.73 -18.15 -0.15
CA PHE A 94 12.96 -17.60 1.19
C PHE A 94 11.63 -17.26 1.88
N LEU A 95 10.75 -16.53 1.20
CA LEU A 95 9.44 -16.15 1.73
C LEU A 95 8.56 -17.38 1.99
N ALA A 96 8.56 -18.35 1.09
CA ALA A 96 7.85 -19.61 1.26
C ALA A 96 8.37 -20.42 2.46
N ALA A 97 9.68 -20.43 2.70
CA ALA A 97 10.24 -21.05 3.90
C ALA A 97 9.79 -20.36 5.20
N LEU A 98 9.45 -19.07 5.17
CA LEU A 98 8.82 -18.38 6.30
C LEU A 98 7.30 -18.60 6.38
N GLY A 99 6.70 -19.29 5.42
CA GLY A 99 5.25 -19.54 5.35
C GLY A 99 4.45 -18.43 4.70
N TYR A 100 5.12 -17.50 4.00
CA TYR A 100 4.43 -16.47 3.23
C TYR A 100 4.09 -16.96 1.83
N GLU A 101 2.90 -16.56 1.37
CA GLU A 101 2.54 -16.60 -0.04
C GLU A 101 3.11 -15.35 -0.74
N THR A 102 3.68 -15.53 -1.93
CA THR A 102 4.28 -14.43 -2.70
C THR A 102 3.54 -14.26 -4.02
N THR A 103 3.02 -13.06 -4.26
CA THR A 103 2.34 -12.70 -5.52
C THR A 103 3.15 -11.65 -6.26
N ILE A 104 3.46 -11.94 -7.53
CA ILE A 104 4.17 -11.00 -8.42
C ILE A 104 3.21 -10.60 -9.55
N THR A 105 2.92 -9.31 -9.62
CA THR A 105 2.01 -8.75 -10.63
C THR A 105 2.81 -7.95 -11.65
N ILE A 106 2.70 -8.31 -12.92
CA ILE A 106 3.26 -7.57 -14.05
C ILE A 106 2.10 -6.93 -14.83
N SER A 107 2.09 -5.61 -14.91
CA SER A 107 1.05 -4.87 -15.63
C SER A 107 1.63 -3.66 -16.35
N LYS A 108 0.92 -3.16 -17.38
CA LYS A 108 1.22 -1.83 -17.95
C LYS A 108 1.01 -0.74 -16.88
N PRO A 109 1.62 0.45 -17.03
CA PRO A 109 1.30 1.59 -16.16
C PRO A 109 -0.21 1.84 -16.15
N GLN A 110 -0.79 1.86 -14.96
CA GLN A 110 -2.23 2.02 -14.74
C GLN A 110 -2.52 3.30 -13.96
N ASN A 111 -3.51 4.06 -14.41
CA ASN A 111 -4.09 5.12 -13.60
C ASN A 111 -4.98 4.54 -12.46
N ILE A 112 -5.42 5.39 -11.53
CA ILE A 112 -6.20 4.95 -10.37
C ILE A 112 -7.48 4.20 -10.78
N ALA A 113 -8.21 4.66 -11.80
CA ALA A 113 -9.42 4.00 -12.27
C ALA A 113 -9.14 2.59 -12.82
N GLN A 114 -8.03 2.43 -13.55
CA GLN A 114 -7.60 1.12 -14.05
C GLN A 114 -7.17 0.18 -12.93
N LYS A 115 -6.46 0.69 -11.90
CA LYS A 115 -6.10 -0.09 -10.71
C LYS A 115 -7.34 -0.58 -9.96
N ILE A 116 -8.31 0.31 -9.73
CA ILE A 116 -9.60 -0.04 -9.11
C ILE A 116 -10.30 -1.15 -9.90
N LYS A 117 -10.36 -1.02 -11.23
CA LYS A 117 -10.96 -2.04 -12.10
C LYS A 117 -10.24 -3.39 -11.98
N ALA A 118 -8.90 -3.39 -11.99
CA ALA A 118 -8.12 -4.62 -11.85
C ALA A 118 -8.37 -5.30 -10.49
N SER A 119 -8.35 -4.52 -9.40
CA SER A 119 -8.64 -5.04 -8.06
C SER A 119 -10.07 -5.57 -7.92
N TYR A 120 -11.05 -4.91 -8.54
CA TYR A 120 -12.43 -5.42 -8.58
C TYR A 120 -12.51 -6.77 -9.30
N CYS A 121 -11.84 -6.92 -10.44
CA CYS A 121 -11.79 -8.21 -11.14
C CYS A 121 -11.14 -9.30 -10.27
N GLN A 122 -10.02 -9.00 -9.60
CA GLN A 122 -9.37 -9.93 -8.68
C GLN A 122 -10.29 -10.33 -7.52
N LEU A 123 -11.02 -9.38 -6.94
CA LEU A 123 -12.00 -9.66 -5.89
C LEU A 123 -13.09 -10.63 -6.37
N VAL A 124 -13.63 -10.41 -7.57
CA VAL A 124 -14.63 -11.29 -8.17
C VAL A 124 -14.07 -12.71 -8.36
N ASP A 125 -12.83 -12.85 -8.81
CA ASP A 125 -12.21 -14.15 -9.01
C ASP A 125 -11.98 -14.88 -7.67
N LEU A 126 -11.55 -14.16 -6.63
CA LEU A 126 -11.41 -14.71 -5.27
C LEU A 126 -12.74 -15.15 -4.67
N VAL A 127 -13.82 -14.38 -4.85
CA VAL A 127 -15.16 -14.77 -4.37
C VAL A 127 -15.64 -16.05 -5.09
N LYS A 128 -15.42 -16.16 -6.40
CA LYS A 128 -15.73 -17.40 -7.14
C LYS A 128 -14.89 -18.58 -6.65
N GLU A 129 -13.64 -18.34 -6.28
CA GLU A 129 -12.78 -19.37 -5.71
C GLU A 129 -13.27 -19.80 -4.32
N LEU A 130 -13.67 -18.85 -3.47
CA LEU A 130 -14.25 -19.13 -2.16
C LEU A 130 -15.48 -20.05 -2.28
N GLN A 131 -16.34 -19.80 -3.26
CA GLN A 131 -17.53 -20.62 -3.51
C GLN A 131 -17.21 -22.08 -3.87
N LYS A 132 -16.00 -22.40 -4.32
CA LYS A 132 -15.59 -23.80 -4.56
C LYS A 132 -15.42 -24.60 -3.27
N TYR A 133 -15.16 -23.93 -2.15
CA TYR A 133 -15.00 -24.56 -0.83
C TYR A 133 -16.33 -24.78 -0.12
N ALA A 134 -17.44 -24.26 -0.67
CA ALA A 134 -18.79 -24.47 -0.15
C ALA A 134 -19.28 -25.91 -0.40
N VAL A 135 -18.63 -26.89 0.21
CA VAL A 135 -18.93 -28.32 0.08
C VAL A 135 -19.40 -28.85 1.43
N ASN A 136 -20.70 -29.15 1.57
CA ASN A 136 -21.43 -29.88 2.64
C ASN A 136 -20.94 -29.83 4.11
N ASP A 137 -19.98 -28.97 4.45
CA ASP A 137 -19.47 -28.71 5.78
C ASP A 137 -20.20 -27.48 6.29
N GLU A 138 -21.05 -27.70 7.28
CA GLU A 138 -21.93 -26.67 7.83
C GLU A 138 -21.14 -25.50 8.43
N ALA A 139 -19.97 -25.75 9.04
CA ALA A 139 -19.15 -24.69 9.62
C ALA A 139 -18.47 -23.83 8.54
N ILE A 140 -18.03 -24.45 7.43
CA ILE A 140 -17.49 -23.71 6.28
C ILE A 140 -18.59 -22.89 5.62
N LEU A 141 -19.79 -23.47 5.44
CA LEU A 141 -20.94 -22.77 4.86
C LEU A 141 -21.38 -21.57 5.71
N GLU A 142 -21.44 -21.72 7.03
CA GLU A 142 -21.74 -20.63 7.96
C GLU A 142 -20.69 -19.51 7.85
N GLY A 143 -19.40 -19.86 7.82
CA GLY A 143 -18.31 -18.90 7.65
C GLY A 143 -18.38 -18.14 6.33
N ILE A 144 -18.65 -18.83 5.21
CA ILE A 144 -18.83 -18.21 3.90
C ILE A 144 -20.03 -17.26 3.91
N ALA A 145 -21.18 -17.68 4.45
CA ALA A 145 -22.38 -16.85 4.51
C ALA A 145 -22.17 -15.58 5.36
N GLY A 146 -21.44 -15.70 6.48
CA GLY A 146 -21.04 -14.57 7.31
C GLY A 146 -20.17 -13.57 6.56
N PHE A 147 -19.12 -14.06 5.90
CA PHE A 147 -18.25 -13.23 5.05
C PHE A 147 -19.02 -12.56 3.90
N GLU A 148 -19.86 -13.30 3.17
CA GLU A 148 -20.62 -12.76 2.04
C GLU A 148 -21.58 -11.65 2.48
N THR A 149 -22.20 -11.79 3.65
CA THR A 149 -23.08 -10.76 4.21
C THR A 149 -22.31 -9.47 4.53
N GLU A 150 -21.14 -9.59 5.16
CA GLU A 150 -20.27 -8.44 5.47
C GLU A 150 -19.73 -7.80 4.19
N ALA A 151 -19.24 -8.61 3.24
CA ALA A 151 -18.73 -8.14 1.97
C ALA A 151 -19.80 -7.40 1.16
N ALA A 152 -21.03 -7.91 1.13
CA ALA A 152 -22.16 -7.26 0.46
C ALA A 152 -22.46 -5.89 1.05
N ARG A 153 -22.44 -5.77 2.39
CA ARG A 153 -22.63 -4.48 3.08
C ARG A 153 -21.54 -3.49 2.70
N ASN A 154 -20.27 -3.91 2.75
CA ASN A 154 -19.13 -3.04 2.41
C ASN A 154 -19.21 -2.56 0.95
N VAL A 155 -19.62 -3.42 0.01
CA VAL A 155 -19.81 -3.05 -1.40
C VAL A 155 -20.98 -2.07 -1.56
N LEU A 156 -22.06 -2.23 -0.79
CA LEU A 156 -23.20 -1.31 -0.83
C LEU A 156 -22.85 0.07 -0.26
N ASP A 157 -22.06 0.14 0.80
CA ASP A 157 -21.55 1.39 1.37
C ASP A 157 -20.65 2.12 0.38
N LEU A 158 -19.77 1.39 -0.31
CA LEU A 158 -18.97 1.94 -1.40
C LEU A 158 -19.84 2.46 -2.55
N ALA A 159 -20.87 1.71 -2.95
CA ALA A 159 -21.79 2.14 -4.01
C ALA A 159 -22.51 3.44 -3.64
N SER A 160 -22.98 3.55 -2.38
CA SER A 160 -23.62 4.76 -1.86
C SER A 160 -22.67 5.96 -1.93
N MET A 161 -21.43 5.81 -1.44
CA MET A 161 -20.40 6.86 -1.52
C MET A 161 -20.12 7.30 -2.96
N LEU A 162 -20.06 6.35 -3.90
CA LEU A 162 -19.83 6.65 -5.32
C LEU A 162 -21.01 7.39 -5.96
N ILE A 163 -22.24 7.01 -5.62
CA ILE A 163 -23.46 7.69 -6.08
C ILE A 163 -23.47 9.13 -5.57
N GLU A 164 -23.27 9.35 -4.28
CA GLU A 164 -23.24 10.69 -3.68
C GLU A 164 -22.15 11.58 -4.30
N SER A 165 -20.93 11.08 -4.42
CA SER A 165 -19.83 11.79 -5.08
C SER A 165 -20.17 12.13 -6.54
N SER A 166 -20.81 11.21 -7.25
CA SER A 166 -21.16 11.42 -8.67
C SER A 166 -22.30 12.44 -8.82
N SER A 167 -23.35 12.34 -8.01
CA SER A 167 -24.44 13.33 -7.96
C SER A 167 -23.92 14.73 -7.66
N ALA A 168 -23.06 14.89 -6.65
CA ALA A 168 -22.46 16.18 -6.31
C ALA A 168 -21.57 16.76 -7.44
N LYS A 169 -20.91 15.90 -8.22
CA LYS A 169 -20.15 16.33 -9.41
C LYS A 169 -21.08 16.69 -10.57
N LEU A 170 -22.15 15.94 -10.78
CA LEU A 170 -23.15 16.20 -11.81
C LEU A 170 -23.90 17.51 -11.55
N ASP A 171 -24.29 17.80 -10.31
CA ASP A 171 -24.95 19.06 -9.94
C ASP A 171 -24.05 20.29 -10.20
N LYS A 172 -22.72 20.12 -10.20
CA LYS A 172 -21.76 21.19 -10.59
C LYS A 172 -21.66 21.41 -12.09
N ILE A 173 -21.87 20.36 -12.89
CA ILE A 173 -21.75 20.41 -14.37
C ILE A 173 -23.10 20.76 -15.01
N HIS A 174 -24.19 20.29 -14.43
CA HIS A 174 -25.57 20.56 -14.83
C HIS A 174 -26.34 21.08 -13.61
N PRO A 175 -26.16 22.36 -13.23
CA PRO A 175 -26.94 22.93 -12.13
C PRO A 175 -28.42 22.78 -12.46
N ARG A 176 -29.18 22.18 -11.55
CA ARG A 176 -30.63 22.00 -11.70
C ARG A 176 -31.24 23.37 -12.02
N GLN A 177 -31.79 23.54 -13.22
CA GLN A 177 -32.59 24.70 -13.52
C GLN A 177 -33.86 24.58 -12.68
N GLU A 178 -34.07 25.50 -11.73
CA GLU A 178 -35.37 25.62 -11.08
C GLU A 178 -36.42 25.85 -12.16
N PRO A 179 -37.56 25.13 -12.13
CA PRO A 179 -38.64 25.41 -13.05
C PRO A 179 -39.08 26.87 -12.86
N ARG A 180 -38.73 27.74 -13.80
CA ARG A 180 -39.30 29.09 -13.88
C ARG A 180 -40.77 28.93 -14.24
N ILE A 181 -41.63 28.96 -13.23
CA ILE A 181 -43.07 29.17 -13.45
C ILE A 181 -43.23 30.61 -13.93
N ILE A 182 -43.34 30.81 -15.24
CA ILE A 182 -43.72 32.10 -15.81
C ILE A 182 -45.24 32.19 -15.72
N LEU A 183 -45.74 32.85 -14.67
CA LEU A 183 -47.14 33.28 -14.63
C LEU A 183 -47.30 34.41 -15.64
N GLN A 184 -47.85 34.11 -16.81
CA GLN A 184 -48.33 35.14 -17.73
C GLN A 184 -49.55 35.78 -17.08
N ASN A 185 -49.39 37.00 -16.55
CA ASN A 185 -50.52 37.83 -16.16
C ASN A 185 -51.25 38.25 -17.45
N GLU A 186 -52.21 37.45 -17.88
CA GLU A 186 -53.14 37.87 -18.93
C GLU A 186 -53.92 39.09 -18.44
N ASN A 187 -53.85 40.13 -19.26
CA ASN A 187 -54.53 41.42 -19.12
C ASN A 187 -55.98 41.29 -18.64
N VAL A 188 -56.25 41.73 -17.41
CA VAL A 188 -57.59 42.20 -17.03
C VAL A 188 -57.69 43.66 -17.46
N ASN A 189 -57.91 43.87 -18.77
CA ASN A 189 -58.57 45.07 -19.25
C ASN A 189 -59.92 44.61 -19.82
N ARG A 190 -60.94 44.61 -18.97
CA ARG A 190 -62.34 44.51 -19.39
C ARG A 190 -62.93 45.92 -19.46
N PRO A 191 -63.84 46.15 -20.42
CA PRO A 191 -64.24 47.47 -20.92
C PRO A 191 -64.90 48.38 -19.89
#